data_AF-A0A520E0L6-F1
#
_entry.id   AF-A0A520E0L6-F1
#
_cell.length_a   1.000
_cell.length_b   1.000
_cell.length_c   1.000
_cell.angle_alpha   90.00
_cell.angle_beta   90.00
_cell.angle_gamma   90.00
#
_symmetry.space_group_name_H-M   'P 1'
#
loop_
_entity.id
_entity.type
_entity.pdbx_description
1 polymer ?
#
loop_
_entity_poly.entity_id
_entity_poly.type
_entity_poly.pdbx_seq_one_letter_code
_entity_poly.pdbx_strand_id
1 'polypeptide(L)'
;STVVSAAWGLALRAVTGRDDVVFGSTVSGRSPEVEGADRMVGLALNTIPVRVRVRPGEEISALLGRLFREQGSLLGHHQLGLGDVQRSAGFATLFDTLYVFRNTPRDEQARRDTFGRSGIVGFDAVDGTHYALTLDVDPGVGDAPMALTLENRPDLIPHDVARDVLSRTITILEVMANSDTATVADTAVPLSRTPAEFASEHIVMPRPDQAGGSVDALLRERAAATPDETALVFGDVTLSAAEMNTRVDRLARILASALGQSVPGAGSTRVVALALPRTADHVVAIFAVMRTGAAYLPLDLAHPPARLRELILDSDAALVITATQTRDLVVPDGQVCLVLDDPDVTGVLDGQSPA
;
A
#
# COMPACT_ATOMS: atom_id res chain seq x y z
N SER A 1 -30.99 12.57 -2.96
CA SER A 1 -29.97 13.38 -2.26
C SER A 1 -29.04 12.57 -1.34
N THR A 2 -29.51 11.90 -0.27
CA THR A 2 -28.61 11.20 0.68
C THR A 2 -27.67 10.18 0.03
N VAL A 3 -28.19 9.37 -0.90
CA VAL A 3 -27.39 8.40 -1.68
C VAL A 3 -26.23 9.07 -2.41
N VAL A 4 -26.51 10.15 -3.15
CA VAL A 4 -25.47 10.89 -3.90
C VAL A 4 -24.49 11.61 -2.97
N SER A 5 -24.97 12.18 -1.86
CA SER A 5 -24.09 12.78 -0.86
C SER A 5 -23.14 11.77 -0.20
N ALA A 6 -23.61 10.53 0.02
CA ALA A 6 -22.78 9.46 0.54
C ALA A 6 -21.75 9.02 -0.50
N ALA A 7 -22.16 8.84 -1.77
CA ALA A 7 -21.24 8.51 -2.86
C ALA A 7 -20.15 9.57 -3.05
N TRP A 8 -20.52 10.86 -2.96
CA TRP A 8 -19.58 11.98 -2.99
C TRP A 8 -18.60 11.94 -1.82
N GLY A 9 -19.09 11.74 -0.58
CA GLY A 9 -18.24 11.60 0.60
C GLY A 9 -17.27 10.41 0.49
N LEU A 10 -17.72 9.27 -0.04
CA LEU A 10 -16.88 8.10 -0.25
C LEU A 10 -15.82 8.33 -1.36
N ALA A 11 -16.17 9.04 -2.42
CA ALA A 11 -15.20 9.45 -3.44
C ALA A 11 -14.12 10.38 -2.86
N LEU A 12 -14.53 11.37 -2.05
CA LEU A 12 -13.61 12.26 -1.33
C LEU A 12 -12.72 11.51 -0.34
N ARG A 13 -13.26 10.55 0.41
CA ARG A 13 -12.48 9.65 1.27
C ARG A 13 -11.39 8.94 0.48
N ALA A 14 -11.74 8.42 -0.69
CA ALA A 14 -10.82 7.63 -1.49
C ALA A 14 -9.69 8.47 -2.12
N VAL A 15 -9.88 9.78 -2.34
CA VAL A 15 -8.81 10.67 -2.82
C VAL A 15 -8.03 11.36 -1.72
N THR A 16 -8.62 11.56 -0.54
CA THR A 16 -7.95 12.18 0.61
C THR A 16 -7.28 11.18 1.55
N GLY A 17 -7.64 9.89 1.46
CA GLY A 17 -7.20 8.85 2.39
C GLY A 17 -7.79 9.00 3.79
N ARG A 18 -8.87 9.78 3.97
CA ARG A 18 -9.48 10.07 5.27
C ARG A 18 -10.81 9.35 5.45
N ASP A 19 -10.99 8.71 6.60
CA ASP A 19 -12.27 8.08 6.98
C ASP A 19 -13.32 9.08 7.49
N ASP A 20 -12.93 10.35 7.70
CA ASP A 20 -13.82 11.41 8.16
C ASP A 20 -13.64 12.62 7.24
N VAL A 21 -14.64 12.85 6.39
CA VAL A 21 -14.63 13.91 5.38
C VAL A 21 -15.78 14.88 5.61
N VAL A 22 -15.56 16.14 5.29
CA VAL A 22 -16.57 17.20 5.37
C VAL A 22 -16.63 17.92 4.03
N PHE A 23 -17.83 18.09 3.50
CA PHE A 23 -18.09 18.89 2.30
C PHE A 23 -19.27 19.84 2.55
N GLY A 24 -19.36 20.91 1.77
CA GLY A 24 -20.49 21.83 1.83
C GLY A 24 -21.69 21.27 1.09
N SER A 25 -22.90 21.50 1.60
CA SER A 25 -24.15 21.22 0.90
C SER A 25 -25.04 22.46 0.90
N THR A 26 -25.68 22.77 -0.23
CA THR A 26 -26.65 23.86 -0.32
C THR A 26 -28.04 23.39 0.10
N VAL A 27 -28.69 24.15 0.97
CA VAL A 27 -30.08 23.95 1.39
C VAL A 27 -30.91 25.19 1.03
N SER A 28 -32.21 25.01 0.84
CA SER A 28 -33.12 26.10 0.42
C SER A 28 -33.16 27.28 1.40
N GLY A 29 -32.87 27.01 2.69
CA GLY A 29 -33.05 27.88 3.85
C GLY A 29 -34.47 28.46 4.00
N ARG A 30 -35.44 27.93 3.25
CA ARG A 30 -36.87 28.22 3.38
C ARG A 30 -37.45 27.25 4.40
N SER A 31 -37.77 27.75 5.59
CA SER A 31 -38.37 26.93 6.64
C SER A 31 -39.81 26.54 6.25
N PRO A 32 -40.20 25.26 6.36
CA PRO A 32 -41.59 24.83 6.13
C PRO A 32 -42.56 25.35 7.21
N GLU A 33 -42.04 25.84 8.34
CA GLU A 33 -42.84 26.43 9.43
C GLU A 33 -43.36 27.83 9.09
N VAL A 34 -42.80 28.46 8.05
CA VAL A 34 -43.19 29.80 7.60
C VAL A 34 -44.13 29.66 6.40
N GLU A 35 -45.39 30.04 6.59
CA GLU A 35 -46.40 29.99 5.53
C GLU A 35 -45.97 30.84 4.32
N GLY A 36 -45.99 30.24 3.12
CA GLY A 36 -45.59 30.91 1.88
C GLY A 36 -44.08 31.06 1.67
N ALA A 37 -43.23 30.48 2.52
CA ALA A 37 -41.77 30.51 2.35
C ALA A 37 -41.30 29.93 1.00
N ASP A 38 -42.03 28.98 0.44
CA ASP A 38 -41.81 28.38 -0.87
C ASP A 38 -41.92 29.38 -2.03
N ARG A 39 -42.69 30.47 -1.85
CA ARG A 39 -42.90 31.53 -2.85
C ARG A 39 -42.10 32.80 -2.57
N MET A 40 -41.32 32.82 -1.50
CA MET A 40 -40.53 34.00 -1.10
C MET A 40 -39.39 34.28 -2.09
N VAL A 41 -39.30 35.52 -2.57
CA VAL A 41 -38.21 36.00 -3.43
C VAL A 41 -37.17 36.70 -2.54
N GLY A 42 -35.95 36.17 -2.50
CA GLY A 42 -34.86 36.72 -1.70
C GLY A 42 -33.71 35.73 -1.48
N LEU A 43 -32.70 36.16 -0.73
CA LEU A 43 -31.56 35.32 -0.32
C LEU A 43 -32.00 34.35 0.78
N ALA A 44 -32.45 33.17 0.37
CA ALA A 44 -32.85 32.11 1.30
C ALA A 44 -31.86 30.93 1.32
N LEU A 45 -31.09 30.71 0.25
CA LEU A 45 -30.13 29.62 0.18
C LEU A 45 -29.09 29.73 1.30
N ASN A 46 -28.79 28.60 1.94
CA ASN A 46 -27.72 28.50 2.92
C ASN A 46 -26.78 27.34 2.57
N THR A 47 -25.53 27.41 3.01
CA THR A 47 -24.54 26.34 2.86
C THR A 47 -24.20 25.77 4.22
N ILE A 48 -24.37 24.46 4.36
CA ILE A 48 -24.13 23.73 5.61
C ILE A 48 -23.05 22.66 5.42
N PRO A 49 -22.23 22.38 6.45
CA PRO A 49 -21.29 21.27 6.40
C PRO A 49 -22.03 19.92 6.51
N VAL A 50 -21.69 18.99 5.63
CA VAL A 50 -22.08 17.59 5.70
C VAL A 50 -20.84 16.78 6.03
N ARG A 51 -20.88 16.07 7.16
CA ARG A 51 -19.78 15.23 7.63
C ARG A 51 -20.11 13.76 7.37
N VAL A 52 -19.24 13.09 6.63
CA VAL A 52 -19.34 11.64 6.37
C VAL A 52 -18.17 10.97 7.07
N ARG A 53 -18.48 10.25 8.15
CA ARG A 53 -17.53 9.37 8.85
C ARG A 53 -17.78 7.93 8.47
N VAL A 54 -16.75 7.18 8.13
CA VAL A 54 -16.81 5.75 7.79
C VAL A 54 -16.24 4.92 8.95
N ARG A 55 -16.83 3.75 9.21
CA ARG A 55 -16.28 2.76 10.14
C ARG A 55 -15.74 1.54 9.40
N PRO A 56 -14.69 0.87 9.90
CA PRO A 56 -14.22 -0.39 9.33
C PRO A 56 -15.34 -1.43 9.28
N GLY A 57 -15.56 -2.04 8.11
CA GLY A 57 -16.59 -3.05 7.89
C GLY A 57 -18.03 -2.54 7.88
N GLU A 58 -18.27 -1.21 7.84
CA GLU A 58 -19.63 -0.65 7.77
C GLU A 58 -20.32 -1.03 6.46
N GLU A 59 -21.55 -1.53 6.55
CA GLU A 59 -22.43 -1.71 5.40
C GLU A 59 -22.86 -0.36 4.83
N ILE A 60 -23.01 -0.28 3.51
CA ILE A 60 -23.49 0.93 2.83
C ILE A 60 -24.88 1.33 3.34
N SER A 61 -25.77 0.37 3.55
CA SER A 61 -27.12 0.58 4.09
C SER A 61 -27.08 1.25 5.47
N ALA A 62 -26.16 0.82 6.34
CA ALA A 62 -25.96 1.38 7.67
C ALA A 62 -25.41 2.82 7.61
N LEU A 63 -24.45 3.08 6.72
CA LEU A 63 -23.93 4.42 6.45
C LEU A 63 -25.04 5.37 5.96
N LEU A 64 -25.83 4.95 4.97
CA LEU A 64 -26.94 5.73 4.42
C LEU A 64 -28.00 6.03 5.47
N GLY A 65 -28.40 5.02 6.25
CA GLY A 65 -29.38 5.19 7.32
C GLY A 65 -28.90 6.15 8.41
N ARG A 66 -27.61 6.10 8.76
CA ARG A 66 -27.03 7.04 9.72
C ARG A 66 -26.96 8.46 9.15
N LEU A 67 -26.44 8.63 7.93
CA LEU A 67 -26.35 9.93 7.28
C LEU A 67 -27.74 10.56 7.12
N PHE A 68 -28.77 9.78 6.76
CA PHE A 68 -30.14 10.25 6.68
C PHE A 68 -30.66 10.78 8.03
N ARG A 69 -30.43 10.05 9.13
CA ARG A 69 -30.83 10.48 10.48
C ARG A 69 -30.07 11.72 10.95
N GLU A 70 -28.76 11.76 10.71
CA GLU A 70 -27.90 12.90 11.04
C GLU A 70 -28.32 14.16 10.27
N GLN A 71 -28.63 14.06 8.98
CA GLN A 71 -29.13 15.21 8.21
C GLN A 71 -30.54 15.62 8.64
N GLY A 72 -31.41 14.65 8.95
CA GLY A 72 -32.76 14.92 9.44
C GLY A 72 -32.79 15.70 10.76
N SER A 73 -31.89 15.38 11.71
CA SER A 73 -31.82 16.11 12.99
C SER A 73 -31.29 17.54 12.86
N LEU A 74 -30.63 17.86 11.74
CA LEU A 74 -30.07 19.19 11.47
C LEU A 74 -31.06 20.13 10.77
N LEU A 75 -32.19 19.65 10.26
CA LEU A 75 -33.18 20.45 9.52
C LEU A 75 -33.61 21.72 10.27
N GLY A 76 -33.89 21.60 11.58
CA GLY A 76 -34.27 22.74 12.44
C GLY A 76 -33.14 23.74 12.75
N HIS A 77 -31.94 23.50 12.22
CA HIS A 77 -30.75 24.34 12.39
C HIS A 77 -30.22 24.88 11.06
N HIS A 78 -30.88 24.59 9.93
CA HIS A 78 -30.46 25.03 8.59
C HIS A 78 -30.46 26.56 8.40
N GLN A 79 -31.00 27.32 9.35
CA GLN A 79 -30.94 28.79 9.38
C GLN A 79 -29.61 29.35 9.92
N LEU A 80 -28.77 28.53 10.55
CA LEU A 80 -27.47 29.00 11.07
C LEU A 80 -26.52 29.28 9.91
N GLY A 81 -25.97 30.50 9.87
CA GLY A 81 -25.02 30.89 8.84
C GLY A 81 -23.69 30.12 8.97
N LEU A 82 -23.08 29.77 7.83
CA LEU A 82 -21.81 29.03 7.80
C LEU A 82 -20.71 29.68 8.66
N GLY A 83 -20.64 31.02 8.68
CA GLY A 83 -19.68 31.75 9.51
C GLY A 83 -19.86 31.55 11.02
N ASP A 84 -21.10 31.40 11.50
CA ASP A 84 -21.38 31.09 12.90
C ASP A 84 -20.99 29.64 13.23
N VAL A 85 -21.26 28.72 12.31
CA VAL A 85 -20.85 27.31 12.43
C VAL A 85 -19.32 27.19 12.47
N GLN A 86 -18.61 27.89 11.58
CA GLN A 86 -17.14 27.96 11.54
C GLN A 86 -16.56 28.49 12.84
N ARG A 87 -17.06 29.64 13.33
CA ARG A 87 -16.63 30.23 14.60
C ARG A 87 -16.86 29.29 15.78
N SER A 88 -18.03 28.67 15.85
CA SER A 88 -18.40 27.76 16.93
C SER A 88 -17.58 26.46 16.91
N ALA A 89 -17.24 25.98 15.72
CA ALA A 89 -16.41 24.80 15.54
C ALA A 89 -14.90 25.07 15.73
N GLY A 90 -14.48 26.34 15.73
CA GLY A 90 -13.07 26.74 15.88
C GLY A 90 -12.22 26.57 14.62
N PHE A 91 -12.85 26.52 13.44
CA PHE A 91 -12.15 26.36 12.15
C PHE A 91 -12.38 27.54 11.23
N ALA A 92 -11.32 28.02 10.57
CA ALA A 92 -11.42 29.05 9.54
C ALA A 92 -12.14 28.54 8.28
N THR A 93 -11.91 27.28 7.91
CA THR A 93 -12.53 26.60 6.76
C THR A 93 -12.95 25.20 7.18
N LEU A 94 -14.23 24.85 7.00
CA LEU A 94 -14.76 23.52 7.35
C LEU A 94 -14.70 22.53 6.19
N PHE A 95 -14.76 23.02 4.96
CA PHE A 95 -14.72 22.25 3.72
C PHE A 95 -14.24 23.14 2.57
N ASP A 96 -13.71 22.51 1.54
CA ASP A 96 -13.18 23.12 0.32
C ASP A 96 -13.86 22.59 -0.96
N THR A 97 -14.83 21.70 -0.80
CA THR A 97 -15.66 21.16 -1.87
C THR A 97 -17.15 21.37 -1.57
N LEU A 98 -17.95 21.50 -2.64
CA LEU A 98 -19.38 21.76 -2.56
C LEU A 98 -20.17 20.66 -3.29
N TYR A 99 -21.29 20.27 -2.70
CA TYR A 99 -22.27 19.37 -3.27
C TYR A 99 -23.62 20.11 -3.36
N VAL A 100 -24.23 20.11 -4.55
CA VAL A 100 -25.50 20.79 -4.83
C VAL A 100 -26.47 19.78 -5.41
N PHE A 101 -27.54 19.47 -4.67
CA PHE A 101 -28.63 18.64 -5.17
C PHE A 101 -29.83 19.54 -5.49
N ARG A 102 -30.23 19.60 -6.76
CA ARG A 102 -31.34 20.46 -7.18
C ARG A 102 -32.68 19.85 -6.76
N ASN A 103 -33.48 20.60 -6.00
CA ASN A 103 -34.83 20.18 -5.58
C ASN A 103 -35.87 20.29 -6.72
N THR A 104 -35.56 21.05 -7.77
CA THR A 104 -36.39 21.13 -8.97
C THR A 104 -35.48 20.83 -10.17
N PRO A 105 -35.78 19.78 -10.95
CA PRO A 105 -34.97 19.45 -12.11
C PRO A 105 -35.02 20.59 -13.14
N ARG A 106 -34.03 20.67 -14.02
CA ARG A 106 -34.09 21.61 -15.15
C ARG A 106 -35.12 21.15 -16.17
N ASP A 107 -36.30 21.78 -16.15
CA ASP A 107 -37.23 21.68 -17.29
C ASP A 107 -36.80 22.69 -18.36
N GLU A 108 -35.82 22.28 -19.17
CA GLU A 108 -35.33 23.09 -20.29
C GLU A 108 -36.41 23.34 -21.34
N GLN A 109 -37.41 22.46 -21.46
CA GLN A 109 -38.49 22.64 -22.42
C GLN A 109 -39.47 23.72 -21.96
N ALA A 110 -39.96 23.65 -20.72
CA ALA A 110 -40.82 24.71 -20.16
C ALA A 110 -40.09 26.06 -20.08
N ARG A 111 -38.78 26.07 -19.81
CA ARG A 111 -37.95 27.28 -19.89
C ARG A 111 -37.89 27.83 -21.31
N ARG A 112 -37.58 27.00 -22.31
CA ARG A 112 -37.54 27.41 -23.73
C ARG A 112 -38.89 27.93 -24.20
N ASP A 113 -39.99 27.29 -23.82
CA ASP A 113 -41.34 27.74 -24.16
C ASP A 113 -41.66 29.10 -23.52
N THR A 114 -41.29 29.29 -22.25
CA THR A 114 -41.48 30.57 -21.55
C THR A 114 -40.62 31.70 -22.13
N PHE A 115 -39.35 31.41 -22.43
CA PHE A 115 -38.42 32.36 -23.05
C PHE A 115 -38.82 32.71 -24.49
N GLY A 116 -39.26 31.72 -25.28
CA GLY A 116 -39.76 31.90 -26.63
C GLY A 116 -41.02 32.79 -26.67
N ARG A 117 -41.93 32.64 -25.71
CA ARG A 117 -43.09 33.54 -25.56
C ARG A 117 -42.72 34.98 -25.19
N SER A 118 -41.53 35.18 -24.63
CA SER A 118 -41.02 36.48 -24.19
C SER A 118 -40.00 37.08 -25.18
N GLY A 119 -39.74 36.41 -26.32
CA GLY A 119 -38.74 36.84 -27.32
C GLY A 119 -37.28 36.70 -26.85
N ILE A 120 -37.02 35.98 -25.76
CA ILE A 120 -35.67 35.74 -25.24
C ILE A 120 -35.04 34.62 -26.07
N VAL A 121 -33.99 34.96 -26.81
CA VAL A 121 -33.29 34.05 -27.75
C VAL A 121 -32.09 33.33 -27.14
N GLY A 122 -31.72 33.66 -25.90
CA GLY A 122 -30.58 33.07 -25.22
C GLY A 122 -30.57 33.42 -23.73
N PHE A 123 -29.91 32.56 -22.96
CA PHE A 123 -29.67 32.74 -21.54
C PHE A 123 -28.24 32.27 -21.28
N ASP A 124 -27.45 33.12 -20.63
CA ASP A 124 -26.10 32.80 -20.19
C ASP A 124 -26.00 33.07 -18.69
N ALA A 125 -25.36 32.16 -17.97
CA ALA A 125 -25.12 32.29 -16.54
C ALA A 125 -23.68 31.86 -16.28
N VAL A 126 -22.88 32.83 -15.84
CA VAL A 126 -21.53 32.57 -15.35
C VAL A 126 -21.65 32.31 -13.86
N ASP A 127 -21.68 31.03 -13.48
CA ASP A 127 -21.52 30.63 -12.09
C ASP A 127 -20.02 30.52 -11.80
N GLY A 128 -19.58 31.14 -10.69
CA GLY A 128 -18.18 31.17 -10.30
C GLY A 128 -17.99 30.32 -9.05
N THR A 129 -17.41 29.12 -9.19
CA THR A 129 -17.07 28.32 -8.02
C THR A 129 -15.83 28.85 -7.30
N HIS A 130 -15.99 29.22 -6.04
CA HIS A 130 -14.85 29.52 -5.16
C HIS A 130 -14.27 28.27 -4.49
N TYR A 131 -14.94 27.13 -4.62
CA TYR A 131 -14.53 25.82 -4.08
C TYR A 131 -13.61 25.09 -5.05
N ALA A 132 -12.78 24.18 -4.53
CA ALA A 132 -11.86 23.40 -5.36
C ALA A 132 -12.62 22.47 -6.32
N LEU A 133 -13.72 21.87 -5.83
CA LEU A 133 -14.68 21.07 -6.60
C LEU A 133 -16.10 21.44 -6.23
N THR A 134 -16.99 21.52 -7.22
CA THR A 134 -18.44 21.64 -7.04
C THR A 134 -19.14 20.55 -7.82
N LEU A 135 -19.80 19.62 -7.12
CA LEU A 135 -20.65 18.60 -7.72
C LEU A 135 -22.10 19.09 -7.77
N ASP A 136 -22.60 19.38 -8.96
CA ASP A 136 -24.00 19.69 -9.23
C ASP A 136 -24.75 18.43 -9.69
N VAL A 137 -25.89 18.16 -9.07
CA VAL A 137 -26.74 17.01 -9.36
C VAL A 137 -28.12 17.49 -9.80
N ASP A 138 -28.43 17.21 -11.06
CA ASP A 138 -29.78 17.33 -11.60
C ASP A 138 -30.46 15.95 -11.55
N PRO A 139 -31.51 15.76 -10.74
CA PRO A 139 -32.17 14.47 -10.62
C PRO A 139 -32.93 14.02 -11.88
N GLY A 140 -33.14 14.91 -12.87
CA GLY A 140 -33.94 14.63 -14.06
C GLY A 140 -35.45 14.75 -13.82
N VAL A 141 -36.23 14.86 -14.90
CA VAL A 141 -37.72 14.84 -14.88
C VAL A 141 -38.22 13.59 -15.59
N GLY A 142 -39.16 12.87 -14.99
CA GLY A 142 -39.78 11.69 -15.61
C GLY A 142 -38.77 10.58 -15.87
N ASP A 143 -38.64 10.17 -17.14
CA ASP A 143 -37.70 9.14 -17.57
C ASP A 143 -36.29 9.69 -17.92
N ALA A 144 -36.05 11.00 -17.75
CA ALA A 144 -34.74 11.58 -18.00
C ALA A 144 -33.71 11.08 -16.94
N PRO A 145 -32.50 10.70 -17.35
CA PRO A 145 -31.47 10.24 -16.41
C PRO A 145 -31.00 11.37 -15.51
N MET A 146 -30.56 11.01 -14.30
CA MET A 146 -29.87 11.91 -13.39
C MET A 146 -28.53 12.36 -14.02
N ALA A 147 -28.27 13.66 -14.03
CA ALA A 147 -27.03 14.25 -14.55
C ALA A 147 -26.14 14.76 -13.41
N LEU A 148 -24.86 14.39 -13.43
CA LEU A 148 -23.84 14.86 -12.50
C LEU A 148 -22.85 15.75 -13.27
N THR A 149 -22.70 17.00 -12.83
CA THR A 149 -21.72 17.94 -13.39
C THR A 149 -20.71 18.28 -12.31
N LEU A 150 -19.43 18.05 -12.57
CA LEU A 150 -18.35 18.41 -11.66
C LEU A 150 -17.56 19.59 -12.21
N GLU A 151 -17.67 20.73 -11.54
CA GLU A 151 -16.86 21.90 -11.82
C GLU A 151 -15.60 21.87 -10.95
N ASN A 152 -14.45 22.23 -11.52
CA ASN A 152 -13.18 22.27 -10.79
C ASN A 152 -12.45 23.59 -11.07
N ARG A 153 -11.70 24.04 -10.06
CA ARG A 153 -10.72 25.11 -10.23
C ARG A 153 -9.42 24.55 -10.80
N PRO A 154 -9.07 24.80 -12.07
CA PRO A 154 -7.91 24.17 -12.71
C PRO A 154 -6.57 24.60 -12.08
N ASP A 155 -6.55 25.72 -11.37
CA ASP A 155 -5.38 26.19 -10.62
C ASP A 155 -5.15 25.42 -9.30
N LEU A 156 -6.18 24.74 -8.77
CA LEU A 156 -6.10 23.92 -7.56
C LEU A 156 -6.13 22.42 -7.87
N ILE A 157 -7.01 22.00 -8.80
CA ILE A 157 -7.23 20.61 -9.15
C ILE A 157 -7.25 20.49 -10.69
N PRO A 158 -6.29 19.76 -11.29
CA PRO A 158 -6.29 19.45 -12.71
C PRO A 158 -7.57 18.74 -13.19
N HIS A 159 -7.97 18.98 -14.45
CA HIS A 159 -9.22 18.43 -15.01
C HIS A 159 -9.24 16.89 -15.10
N ASP A 160 -8.09 16.25 -15.25
CA ASP A 160 -7.99 14.79 -15.22
C ASP A 160 -8.24 14.22 -13.82
N VAL A 161 -7.69 14.84 -12.79
CA VAL A 161 -7.99 14.49 -11.39
C VAL A 161 -9.48 14.69 -11.07
N ALA A 162 -10.06 15.82 -11.49
CA ALA A 162 -11.49 16.05 -11.31
C ALA A 162 -12.35 14.98 -12.02
N ARG A 163 -12.00 14.63 -13.26
CA ARG A 163 -12.68 13.56 -14.01
C ARG A 163 -12.61 12.23 -13.27
N ASP A 164 -11.46 11.88 -12.71
CA ASP A 164 -11.26 10.66 -11.95
C ASP A 164 -12.15 10.62 -10.68
N VAL A 165 -12.29 11.75 -9.98
CA VAL A 165 -13.21 11.88 -8.83
C VAL A 165 -14.67 11.70 -9.27
N LEU A 166 -15.07 12.29 -10.40
CA LEU A 166 -16.43 12.15 -10.94
C LEU A 166 -16.72 10.70 -11.34
N SER A 167 -15.82 10.07 -12.10
CA SER A 167 -15.93 8.66 -12.49
C SER A 167 -16.04 7.75 -11.28
N ARG A 168 -15.23 7.99 -10.24
CA ARG A 168 -15.33 7.24 -8.99
C ARG A 168 -16.67 7.45 -8.29
N THR A 169 -17.19 8.67 -8.27
CA THR A 169 -18.53 8.94 -7.70
C THR A 169 -19.61 8.14 -8.42
N ILE A 170 -19.55 8.05 -9.75
CA ILE A 170 -20.48 7.26 -10.57
C ILE A 170 -20.36 5.76 -10.24
N THR A 171 -19.14 5.20 -10.19
CA THR A 171 -18.99 3.77 -9.86
C THR A 171 -19.49 3.44 -8.46
N ILE A 172 -19.32 4.35 -7.50
CA ILE A 172 -19.86 4.14 -6.14
C ILE A 172 -21.39 4.13 -6.17
N LEU A 173 -22.02 5.01 -6.96
CA LEU A 173 -23.47 4.99 -7.16
C LEU A 173 -23.94 3.68 -7.80
N GLU A 174 -23.20 3.14 -8.76
CA GLU A 174 -23.48 1.84 -9.37
C GLU A 174 -23.38 0.70 -8.37
N VAL A 175 -22.37 0.69 -7.48
CA VAL A 175 -22.26 -0.29 -6.40
C VAL A 175 -23.46 -0.20 -5.46
N MET A 176 -23.85 1.01 -5.06
CA MET A 176 -25.03 1.24 -4.22
C MET A 176 -26.34 0.79 -4.87
N ALA A 177 -26.46 0.90 -6.20
CA ALA A 177 -27.66 0.53 -6.93
C ALA A 177 -27.77 -0.99 -7.21
N ASN A 178 -26.64 -1.70 -7.24
CA ASN A 178 -26.60 -3.11 -7.65
C ASN A 178 -26.39 -4.10 -6.50
N SER A 179 -26.19 -3.63 -5.26
CA SER A 179 -25.95 -4.52 -4.12
C SER A 179 -26.48 -3.95 -2.80
N ASP A 180 -27.41 -4.68 -2.19
CA ASP A 180 -27.97 -4.35 -0.87
C ASP A 180 -27.04 -4.77 0.29
N THR A 181 -26.05 -5.63 0.02
CA THR A 181 -25.11 -6.17 1.01
C THR A 181 -23.70 -5.59 0.86
N ALA A 182 -23.52 -4.59 0.00
CA ALA A 182 -22.21 -3.97 -0.20
C ALA A 182 -21.76 -3.22 1.06
N THR A 183 -20.47 -3.32 1.32
CA THR A 183 -19.76 -2.62 2.38
C THR A 183 -19.05 -1.39 1.83
N VAL A 184 -18.63 -0.50 2.72
CA VAL A 184 -17.80 0.65 2.31
C VAL A 184 -16.48 0.19 1.68
N ALA A 185 -15.96 -1.00 2.02
CA ALA A 185 -14.76 -1.52 1.38
C ALA A 185 -14.96 -1.82 -0.11
N ASP A 186 -16.16 -2.21 -0.51
CA ASP A 186 -16.50 -2.49 -1.92
C ASP A 186 -16.52 -1.21 -2.79
N THR A 187 -16.53 -0.04 -2.15
CA THR A 187 -16.42 1.26 -2.83
C THR A 187 -14.98 1.71 -3.05
N ALA A 188 -13.99 0.91 -2.63
CA ALA A 188 -12.57 1.13 -2.91
C ALA A 188 -12.26 0.75 -4.37
N VAL A 189 -12.89 1.47 -5.30
CA VAL A 189 -12.73 1.28 -6.74
C VAL A 189 -11.35 1.83 -7.14
N PRO A 190 -10.43 1.00 -7.66
CA PRO A 190 -9.17 1.50 -8.23
C PRO A 190 -9.48 2.54 -9.30
N LEU A 191 -8.74 3.65 -9.33
CA LEU A 191 -8.84 4.54 -10.48
C LEU A 191 -8.57 3.73 -11.74
N SER A 192 -9.31 3.97 -12.82
CA SER A 192 -9.11 3.29 -14.11
C SER A 192 -7.67 3.44 -14.64
N ARG A 193 -6.89 4.33 -14.03
CA ARG A 193 -5.46 4.49 -14.22
C ARG A 193 -4.79 4.19 -12.88
N THR A 194 -4.15 3.04 -12.76
CA THR A 194 -2.98 2.95 -11.88
C THR A 194 -2.02 4.02 -12.39
N PRO A 195 -1.61 5.02 -11.58
CA PRO A 195 -0.65 6.01 -12.03
C PRO A 195 0.56 5.27 -12.61
N ALA A 196 1.06 5.68 -13.78
CA ALA A 196 2.13 4.97 -14.49
C ALA A 196 3.40 4.80 -13.64
N GLU A 197 3.57 5.63 -12.61
CA GLU A 197 4.62 5.50 -11.58
C GLU A 197 4.50 4.24 -10.71
N PHE A 198 3.28 3.72 -10.50
CA PHE A 198 3.01 2.45 -9.79
C PHE A 198 2.78 1.27 -10.75
N ALA A 199 2.55 1.56 -12.02
CA ALA A 199 2.47 0.58 -13.11
C ALA A 199 3.66 0.77 -14.06
N SER A 200 4.88 0.82 -13.52
CA SER A 200 6.06 0.97 -14.36
C SER A 200 6.17 -0.24 -15.28
N GLU A 201 6.10 -0.03 -16.59
CA GLU A 201 6.43 -1.04 -17.61
C GLU A 201 7.88 -1.56 -17.47
N HIS A 202 8.69 -0.91 -16.62
CA HIS A 202 10.13 -1.14 -16.47
C HIS A 202 10.53 -2.12 -15.37
N ILE A 203 9.62 -2.59 -14.51
CA ILE A 203 9.96 -3.61 -13.50
C ILE A 203 9.48 -4.97 -13.99
N VAL A 204 10.32 -5.63 -14.78
CA VAL A 204 10.17 -7.06 -15.08
C VAL A 204 10.66 -7.83 -13.85
N MET A 205 9.75 -8.13 -12.93
CA MET A 205 10.07 -9.06 -11.84
C MET A 205 10.14 -10.48 -12.41
N PRO A 206 11.19 -11.25 -12.08
CA PRO A 206 11.19 -12.67 -12.39
C PRO A 206 9.97 -13.31 -11.74
N ARG A 207 9.25 -14.12 -12.52
CA ARG A 207 8.08 -14.84 -12.00
C ARG A 207 8.55 -15.97 -11.09
N PRO A 208 7.75 -16.37 -10.08
CA PRO A 208 8.13 -17.46 -9.16
C PRO A 208 8.46 -18.80 -9.84
N ASP A 209 7.96 -19.02 -11.07
CA ASP A 209 8.19 -20.21 -11.89
C ASP A 209 9.44 -20.12 -12.78
N GLN A 210 10.14 -18.97 -12.81
CA GLN A 210 11.39 -18.82 -13.54
C GLN A 210 12.56 -19.29 -12.68
N ALA A 211 13.30 -20.29 -13.16
CA ALA A 211 14.50 -20.78 -12.50
C ALA A 211 15.58 -19.69 -12.46
N GLY A 212 15.73 -19.01 -11.32
CA GLY A 212 16.70 -17.92 -11.11
C GLY A 212 18.14 -18.35 -10.85
N GLY A 213 18.49 -19.62 -11.12
CA GLY A 213 19.75 -20.21 -10.68
C GLY A 213 19.90 -20.20 -9.15
N SER A 214 21.08 -20.59 -8.64
CA SER A 214 21.45 -20.40 -7.23
C SER A 214 22.69 -19.52 -7.15
N VAL A 215 22.89 -18.82 -6.03
CA VAL A 215 24.10 -18.01 -5.81
C VAL A 215 25.37 -18.85 -5.90
N ASP A 216 25.32 -20.12 -5.44
CA ASP A 216 26.40 -21.08 -5.64
C ASP A 216 26.62 -21.44 -7.13
N ALA A 217 25.56 -21.58 -7.92
CA ALA A 217 25.69 -21.85 -9.36
C ALA A 217 26.46 -20.73 -10.07
N LEU A 218 26.17 -19.47 -9.73
CA LEU A 218 26.90 -18.31 -10.27
C LEU A 218 28.38 -18.33 -9.89
N LEU A 219 28.74 -18.75 -8.67
CA LEU A 219 30.14 -18.91 -8.25
C LEU A 219 30.84 -19.98 -9.10
N ARG A 220 30.20 -21.13 -9.32
CA ARG A 220 30.76 -22.23 -10.14
C ARG A 220 30.93 -21.82 -11.60
N GLU A 221 29.93 -21.15 -12.17
CA GLU A 221 30.01 -20.61 -13.53
C GLU A 221 31.20 -19.65 -13.68
N ARG A 222 31.40 -18.75 -12.71
CA ARG A 222 32.52 -17.82 -12.70
C ARG A 222 33.87 -18.53 -12.55
N ALA A 223 33.97 -19.51 -11.65
CA ALA A 223 35.19 -20.30 -11.46
C ALA A 223 35.58 -21.11 -12.71
N ALA A 224 34.60 -21.58 -13.48
CA ALA A 224 34.84 -22.27 -14.74
C ALA A 224 35.20 -21.32 -15.89
N ALA A 225 34.57 -20.15 -15.96
CA ALA A 225 34.79 -19.18 -17.04
C ALA A 225 36.14 -18.46 -16.94
N THR A 226 36.58 -18.14 -15.73
CA THR A 226 37.76 -17.29 -15.46
C THR A 226 38.50 -17.75 -14.20
N PRO A 227 39.17 -18.91 -14.26
CA PRO A 227 39.71 -19.58 -13.07
C PRO A 227 40.77 -18.75 -12.33
N ASP A 228 41.63 -18.04 -13.06
CA ASP A 228 42.80 -17.33 -12.52
C ASP A 228 42.48 -15.91 -12.01
N GLU A 229 41.26 -15.41 -12.24
CA GLU A 229 40.88 -14.08 -11.76
C GLU A 229 40.67 -14.07 -10.24
N THR A 230 41.12 -13.01 -9.58
CA THR A 230 40.94 -12.83 -8.13
C THR A 230 39.44 -12.77 -7.78
N ALA A 231 39.00 -13.65 -6.88
CA ALA A 231 37.63 -13.73 -6.40
C ALA A 231 37.44 -13.22 -4.96
N LEU A 232 38.48 -13.35 -4.11
CA LEU A 232 38.43 -12.92 -2.71
C LEU A 232 39.78 -12.38 -2.25
N VAL A 233 39.76 -11.25 -1.53
CA VAL A 233 40.93 -10.65 -0.88
C VAL A 233 40.60 -10.35 0.58
N PHE A 234 41.47 -10.78 1.49
CA PHE A 234 41.40 -10.47 2.92
C PHE A 234 42.81 -10.35 3.50
N GLY A 235 43.25 -9.12 3.77
CA GLY A 235 44.64 -8.87 4.19
C GLY A 235 45.61 -9.40 3.13
N ASP A 236 46.54 -10.26 3.56
CA ASP A 236 47.53 -10.90 2.69
C ASP A 236 46.98 -12.14 1.96
N VAL A 237 45.77 -12.60 2.29
CA VAL A 237 45.14 -13.75 1.64
C VAL A 237 44.42 -13.28 0.37
N THR A 238 44.83 -13.84 -0.76
CA THR A 238 44.17 -13.65 -2.06
C THR A 238 43.82 -15.01 -2.64
N LEU A 239 42.55 -15.21 -3.01
CA LEU A 239 42.08 -16.42 -3.68
C LEU A 239 41.60 -16.09 -5.09
N SER A 240 42.07 -16.85 -6.08
CA SER A 240 41.49 -16.89 -7.41
C SER A 240 40.09 -17.55 -7.39
N ALA A 241 39.32 -17.39 -8.46
CA ALA A 241 37.99 -18.00 -8.59
C ALA A 241 38.07 -19.53 -8.49
N ALA A 242 39.09 -20.16 -9.06
CA ALA A 242 39.31 -21.60 -8.97
C ALA A 242 39.70 -22.06 -7.56
N GLU A 243 40.58 -21.33 -6.87
CA GLU A 243 40.99 -21.64 -5.50
C GLU A 243 39.83 -21.48 -4.52
N MET A 244 39.09 -20.38 -4.63
CA MET A 244 37.88 -20.13 -3.84
C MET A 244 36.87 -21.26 -4.05
N ASN A 245 36.57 -21.62 -5.30
CA ASN A 245 35.61 -22.69 -5.59
C ASN A 245 36.07 -24.05 -5.03
N THR A 246 37.35 -24.38 -5.16
CA THR A 246 37.93 -25.63 -4.65
C THR A 246 37.86 -25.70 -3.13
N ARG A 247 38.14 -24.58 -2.45
CA ARG A 247 38.06 -24.48 -0.99
C ARG A 247 36.62 -24.60 -0.50
N VAL A 248 35.66 -23.98 -1.20
CA VAL A 248 34.22 -24.16 -0.96
C VAL A 248 33.81 -25.63 -1.17
N ASP A 249 34.29 -26.31 -2.21
CA ASP A 249 34.00 -27.72 -2.47
C ASP A 249 34.50 -28.66 -1.37
N ARG A 250 35.68 -28.37 -0.82
CA ARG A 250 36.25 -29.12 0.31
C ARG A 250 35.42 -28.93 1.57
N LEU A 251 35.12 -27.68 1.92
CA LEU A 251 34.29 -27.39 3.10
C LEU A 251 32.87 -27.95 2.95
N ALA A 252 32.24 -27.82 1.79
CA ALA A 252 30.90 -28.34 1.55
C ALA A 252 30.82 -29.87 1.71
N ARG A 253 31.89 -30.62 1.38
CA ARG A 253 31.96 -32.07 1.62
C ARG A 253 32.04 -32.41 3.11
N ILE A 254 32.86 -31.68 3.87
CA ILE A 254 32.90 -31.80 5.34
C ILE A 254 31.50 -31.53 5.93
N LEU A 255 30.85 -30.45 5.50
CA LEU A 255 29.52 -30.07 5.96
C LEU A 255 28.46 -31.10 5.57
N ALA A 256 28.46 -31.61 4.33
CA ALA A 256 27.51 -32.62 3.90
C ALA A 256 27.62 -33.90 4.75
N SER A 257 28.85 -34.34 5.04
CA SER A 257 29.10 -35.48 5.93
C SER A 257 28.59 -35.22 7.35
N ALA A 258 28.91 -34.06 7.94
CA ALA A 258 28.47 -33.68 9.28
C ALA A 258 26.94 -33.55 9.39
N LEU A 259 26.29 -33.12 8.32
CA LEU A 259 24.83 -33.04 8.21
C LEU A 259 24.20 -34.42 7.91
N GLY A 260 24.97 -35.50 7.69
CA GLY A 260 24.43 -36.81 7.33
C GLY A 260 23.72 -36.79 5.96
N GLN A 261 24.18 -35.96 5.04
CA GLN A 261 23.73 -35.96 3.65
C GLN A 261 24.66 -36.86 2.82
N SER A 262 24.08 -37.75 2.02
CA SER A 262 24.86 -38.64 1.13
C SER A 262 25.46 -37.91 -0.07
N VAL A 263 24.89 -36.77 -0.47
CA VAL A 263 25.34 -35.93 -1.60
C VAL A 263 25.15 -34.46 -1.25
N PRO A 264 26.14 -33.57 -1.46
CA PRO A 264 25.95 -32.12 -1.29
C PRO A 264 24.78 -31.61 -2.12
N GLY A 265 23.86 -30.88 -1.48
CA GLY A 265 22.66 -30.34 -2.13
C GLY A 265 21.46 -31.28 -2.15
N ALA A 266 21.57 -32.48 -1.57
CA ALA A 266 20.46 -33.41 -1.38
C ALA A 266 20.06 -33.48 0.10
N GLY A 267 19.12 -32.64 0.54
CA GLY A 267 18.59 -32.69 1.90
C GLY A 267 17.53 -31.64 2.22
N SER A 268 16.71 -31.89 3.25
CA SER A 268 15.79 -30.91 3.83
C SER A 268 16.55 -29.65 4.25
N THR A 269 15.92 -28.48 4.16
CA THR A 269 16.54 -27.19 4.53
C THR A 269 16.95 -27.21 6.00
N ARG A 270 18.24 -27.46 6.27
CA ARG A 270 18.84 -27.37 7.60
C ARG A 270 19.51 -26.03 7.78
N VAL A 271 19.58 -25.56 9.02
CA VAL A 271 20.29 -24.33 9.38
C VAL A 271 21.71 -24.68 9.87
N VAL A 272 22.71 -23.94 9.38
CA VAL A 272 24.10 -23.99 9.86
C VAL A 272 24.46 -22.62 10.42
N ALA A 273 24.74 -22.54 11.71
CA ALA A 273 25.12 -21.29 12.36
C ALA A 273 26.62 -20.99 12.14
N LEU A 274 26.95 -19.75 11.81
CA LEU A 274 28.32 -19.29 11.56
C LEU A 274 28.75 -18.33 12.68
N ALA A 275 29.43 -18.87 13.69
CA ALA A 275 30.05 -18.11 14.78
C ALA A 275 31.55 -17.92 14.49
N LEU A 276 31.85 -17.19 13.41
CA LEU A 276 33.21 -17.02 12.89
C LEU A 276 33.67 -15.56 12.92
N PRO A 277 34.97 -15.29 13.21
CA PRO A 277 35.54 -13.97 12.97
C PRO A 277 35.48 -13.63 11.46
N ARG A 278 35.66 -12.35 11.12
CA ARG A 278 35.74 -11.94 9.71
C ARG A 278 37.10 -12.35 9.15
N THR A 279 37.12 -13.40 8.32
CA THR A 279 38.30 -13.92 7.61
C THR A 279 37.90 -14.34 6.19
N ALA A 280 38.87 -14.68 5.34
CA ALA A 280 38.57 -15.29 4.03
C ALA A 280 37.73 -16.56 4.17
N ASP A 281 38.02 -17.38 5.19
CA ASP A 281 37.32 -18.64 5.46
C ASP A 281 35.87 -18.44 5.93
N HIS A 282 35.52 -17.27 6.49
CA HIS A 282 34.12 -16.93 6.76
C HIS A 282 33.32 -16.86 5.46
N VAL A 283 33.83 -16.17 4.44
CA VAL A 283 33.16 -16.08 3.13
C VAL A 283 33.05 -17.47 2.49
N VAL A 284 34.12 -18.27 2.57
CA VAL A 284 34.11 -19.66 2.10
C VAL A 284 33.03 -20.49 2.82
N ALA A 285 32.86 -20.32 4.13
CA ALA A 285 31.84 -21.01 4.91
C ALA A 285 30.42 -20.67 4.46
N ILE A 286 30.13 -19.41 4.13
CA ILE A 286 28.82 -19.00 3.60
C ILE A 286 28.49 -19.77 2.32
N PHE A 287 29.40 -19.76 1.34
CA PHE A 287 29.19 -20.46 0.07
C PHE A 287 29.15 -21.99 0.25
N ALA A 288 29.94 -22.53 1.18
CA ALA A 288 29.95 -23.97 1.45
C ALA A 288 28.61 -24.45 2.02
N VAL A 289 28.00 -23.68 2.94
CA VAL A 289 26.66 -23.96 3.47
C VAL A 289 25.59 -23.86 2.36
N MET A 290 25.66 -22.82 1.52
CA MET A 290 24.75 -22.71 0.36
C MET A 290 24.88 -23.89 -0.59
N ARG A 291 26.11 -24.38 -0.82
CA ARG A 291 26.41 -25.54 -1.69
C ARG A 291 25.83 -26.84 -1.15
N THR A 292 25.69 -27.00 0.16
CA THR A 292 24.97 -28.16 0.74
C THR A 292 23.44 -28.02 0.64
N GLY A 293 22.91 -26.91 0.12
CA GLY A 293 21.48 -26.60 0.14
C GLY A 293 20.94 -26.20 1.51
N ALA A 294 21.84 -25.95 2.48
CA ALA A 294 21.48 -25.50 3.82
C ALA A 294 21.36 -23.98 3.87
N ALA A 295 20.61 -23.47 4.84
CA ALA A 295 20.57 -22.05 5.17
C ALA A 295 21.70 -21.73 6.15
N TYR A 296 22.41 -20.63 5.94
CA TYR A 296 23.40 -20.15 6.91
C TYR A 296 22.75 -19.13 7.85
N LEU A 297 23.11 -19.19 9.13
CA LEU A 297 22.75 -18.20 10.15
C LEU A 297 24.03 -17.48 10.60
N PRO A 298 24.32 -16.26 10.11
CA PRO A 298 25.49 -15.51 10.56
C PRO A 298 25.28 -15.02 12.00
N LEU A 299 26.25 -15.25 12.87
CA LEU A 299 26.23 -14.82 14.27
C LEU A 299 27.24 -13.69 14.49
N ASP A 300 26.77 -12.58 15.02
CA ASP A 300 27.65 -11.46 15.40
C ASP A 300 28.33 -11.75 16.75
N LEU A 301 29.62 -12.04 16.71
CA LEU A 301 30.45 -12.33 17.88
C LEU A 301 30.55 -11.15 18.87
N ALA A 302 30.10 -9.94 18.51
CA ALA A 302 29.99 -8.82 19.44
C ALA A 302 28.83 -8.97 20.44
N HIS A 303 27.87 -9.87 20.18
CA HIS A 303 26.79 -10.15 21.11
C HIS A 303 27.26 -10.97 22.33
N PRO A 304 26.57 -10.82 23.49
CA PRO A 304 26.86 -11.65 24.64
C PRO A 304 26.71 -13.15 24.33
N PRO A 305 27.57 -14.03 24.89
CA PRO A 305 27.51 -15.48 24.73
C PRO A 305 26.12 -16.11 24.90
N ALA A 306 25.33 -15.61 25.86
CA ALA A 306 23.97 -16.12 26.11
C ALA A 306 23.03 -15.88 24.91
N ARG A 307 23.14 -14.71 24.25
CA ARG A 307 22.33 -14.35 23.07
C ARG A 307 22.68 -15.21 21.86
N LEU A 308 23.96 -15.52 21.69
CA LEU A 308 24.42 -16.38 20.60
C LEU A 308 23.90 -17.82 20.77
N ARG A 309 23.94 -18.35 21.99
CA ARG A 309 23.37 -19.67 22.31
C ARG A 309 21.85 -19.72 22.10
N GLU A 310 21.14 -18.68 22.50
CA GLU A 310 19.69 -18.55 22.27
C GLU A 310 19.36 -18.60 20.77
N LEU A 311 20.07 -17.82 19.95
CA LEU A 311 19.87 -17.82 18.49
C LEU A 311 20.13 -19.20 17.85
N ILE A 312 21.15 -19.90 18.32
CA ILE A 312 21.47 -21.26 17.83
C ILE A 312 20.32 -22.21 18.15
N LEU A 313 19.82 -22.20 19.39
CA LEU A 313 18.72 -23.06 19.84
C LEU A 313 17.40 -22.72 19.16
N ASP A 314 17.04 -21.44 19.07
CA ASP A 314 15.79 -20.97 18.44
C ASP A 314 15.74 -21.30 16.94
N SER A 315 16.90 -21.34 16.28
CA SER A 315 17.01 -21.66 14.85
C SER A 315 17.00 -23.15 14.53
N ASP A 316 17.02 -24.02 15.55
CA ASP A 316 17.23 -25.47 15.41
C ASP A 316 18.43 -25.78 14.50
N ALA A 317 19.54 -25.04 14.72
CA ALA A 317 20.74 -25.20 13.91
C ALA A 317 21.25 -26.63 14.03
N ALA A 318 21.43 -27.30 12.88
CA ALA A 318 21.92 -28.67 12.85
C ALA A 318 23.43 -28.75 13.11
N LEU A 319 24.15 -27.66 12.86
CA LEU A 319 25.60 -27.56 12.97
C LEU A 319 26.00 -26.11 13.28
N VAL A 320 27.02 -25.93 14.11
CA VAL A 320 27.69 -24.63 14.32
C VAL A 320 29.09 -24.69 13.74
N ILE A 321 29.44 -23.75 12.85
CA ILE A 321 30.82 -23.52 12.42
C ILE A 321 31.40 -22.40 13.28
N THR A 322 32.54 -22.63 13.92
CA THR A 322 33.18 -21.65 14.80
C THR A 322 34.71 -21.73 14.72
N ALA A 323 35.41 -20.85 15.43
CA ALA A 323 36.85 -20.90 15.63
C ALA A 323 37.21 -21.41 17.03
N THR A 324 38.45 -21.86 17.22
CA THR A 324 38.93 -22.46 18.47
C THR A 324 38.71 -21.54 19.66
N GLN A 325 38.97 -20.24 19.50
CA GLN A 325 38.83 -19.24 20.56
C GLN A 325 37.38 -18.95 20.96
N THR A 326 36.42 -19.20 20.06
CA THR A 326 35.01 -18.87 20.27
C THR A 326 34.16 -20.08 20.65
N ARG A 327 34.64 -21.30 20.42
CA ARG A 327 33.91 -22.56 20.63
C ARG A 327 33.22 -22.62 22.00
N ASP A 328 33.98 -22.54 23.09
CA ASP A 328 33.47 -22.73 24.46
C ASP A 328 32.52 -21.59 24.89
N LEU A 329 32.62 -20.43 24.22
CA LEU A 329 31.78 -19.27 24.51
C LEU A 329 30.42 -19.33 23.83
N VAL A 330 30.31 -19.94 22.64
CA VAL A 330 29.11 -19.77 21.79
C VAL A 330 28.37 -21.06 21.51
N VAL A 331 29.03 -22.22 21.60
CA VAL A 331 28.43 -23.51 21.26
C VAL A 331 27.66 -24.06 22.46
N PRO A 332 26.35 -24.34 22.34
CA PRO A 332 25.58 -25.03 23.39
C PRO A 332 26.05 -26.47 23.62
N ASP A 333 25.84 -26.99 24.83
CA ASP A 333 26.17 -28.39 25.14
C ASP A 333 25.40 -29.36 24.26
N GLY A 334 26.08 -30.37 23.71
CA GLY A 334 25.48 -31.39 22.83
C GLY A 334 25.27 -30.94 21.38
N GLN A 335 25.54 -29.68 21.05
CA GLN A 335 25.46 -29.17 19.68
C GLN A 335 26.60 -29.72 18.82
N VAL A 336 26.29 -30.17 17.61
CA VAL A 336 27.31 -30.56 16.62
C VAL A 336 28.08 -29.31 16.19
N CYS A 337 29.41 -29.36 16.23
CA CYS A 337 30.28 -28.22 15.99
C CYS A 337 31.44 -28.57 15.08
N LEU A 338 31.74 -27.69 14.10
CA LEU A 338 32.94 -27.70 13.28
C LEU A 338 33.84 -26.52 13.69
N VAL A 339 35.08 -26.81 14.07
CA VAL A 339 36.09 -25.79 14.38
C VAL A 339 36.92 -25.56 13.12
N LEU A 340 36.80 -24.37 12.53
CA LEU A 340 37.31 -24.09 11.19
C LEU A 340 38.83 -23.91 11.13
N ASP A 341 39.42 -23.42 12.23
CA ASP A 341 40.87 -23.24 12.40
C ASP A 341 41.57 -24.46 13.02
N ASP A 342 40.86 -25.59 13.13
CA ASP A 342 41.46 -26.87 13.53
C ASP A 342 42.51 -27.30 12.47
N PRO A 343 43.71 -27.75 12.87
CA PRO A 343 44.76 -28.19 11.94
C PRO A 343 44.31 -29.24 10.92
N ASP A 344 43.42 -30.16 11.30
CA ASP A 344 42.93 -31.20 10.40
C ASP A 344 41.98 -30.60 9.34
N VAL A 345 41.11 -29.67 9.76
CA VAL A 345 40.18 -28.97 8.87
C VAL A 345 40.94 -28.04 7.92
N THR A 346 41.86 -27.24 8.45
CA THR A 346 42.69 -26.33 7.65
C THR A 346 43.56 -27.10 6.66
N GLY A 347 44.15 -28.22 7.06
CA GLY A 347 44.89 -29.11 6.16
C GLY A 347 44.05 -29.63 4.99
N VAL A 348 42.78 -29.96 5.23
CA VAL A 348 41.84 -30.32 4.16
C VAL A 348 41.55 -29.12 3.25
N LEU A 349 41.23 -27.96 3.81
CA LEU A 349 40.89 -26.75 3.04
C LEU A 349 42.05 -26.29 2.16
N ASP A 350 43.28 -26.37 2.67
CA ASP A 350 44.52 -26.04 1.95
C ASP A 350 44.92 -27.12 0.94
N GLY A 351 44.31 -28.32 1.01
CA GLY A 351 44.56 -29.42 0.08
C GLY A 351 45.78 -30.26 0.42
N GLN A 352 46.24 -30.15 1.66
CA GLN A 352 47.31 -30.96 2.23
C GLN A 352 46.79 -32.33 2.69
N SER A 353 45.48 -32.48 2.86
CA SER A 353 44.80 -33.72 3.24
C SER A 353 43.50 -33.94 2.44
N PRO A 354 43.07 -35.20 2.22
CA PRO A 354 41.80 -35.50 1.56
C PRO A 354 40.62 -35.11 2.45
N ALA A 355 39.57 -34.54 1.84
CA ALA A 355 38.32 -34.14 2.50
C ALA A 355 37.33 -35.28 2.68
#